data_AF-A0A534V177-F1
#
_entry.id   AF-A0A534V177-F1
#
_cell.length_a   1.000
_cell.length_b   1.000
_cell.length_c   1.000
_cell.angle_alpha   90.00
_cell.angle_beta   90.00
_cell.angle_gamma   90.00
#
_symmetry.space_group_name_H-M   'P 1'
#
loop_
_entity.id
_entity.type
_entity.pdbx_description
1 polymer ?
#
loop_
_entity_poly.entity_id
_entity_poly.type
_entity_poly.pdbx_seq_one_letter_code
_entity_poly.pdbx_strand_id
1 'polypeptide(L)'
;MDRRVAYQSLTANVLSTEKISSFSARELINFNLYQEFEDNPQKALADLHSGLAAKGDEDRLFALAELSFLHAQNSGDRSYYLAAAVYAYAFVLPGQRGTPPRGIDPRLRWAVDLYNQSLTQAAKSDEGAYAIPMGGKFKLPFGELTVEFNERDLIWSGFRLKDFVPAADLEVRGLRNRYRTPGIGAALAASLEPLENTAGKLSSRIPPRLKIPVTAFLRLEDPRAALASGKLRGELEFYTQDSARTLKIAGVDVPIEYETTSALALTWKGRRFGISRSPVFAPATSPSAAQICEKVCS
;
A
#
# COMPACT_ATOMS: atom_id res chain seq x y z
N MET A 1 32.39 2.11 12.84
CA MET A 1 30.98 2.41 12.53
C MET A 1 30.09 1.86 13.64
N ASP A 2 29.07 2.61 14.07
CA ASP A 2 28.07 2.15 15.04
C ASP A 2 27.19 1.05 14.42
N ARG A 3 27.00 -0.07 15.14
CA ARG A 3 26.15 -1.21 14.74
C ARG A 3 24.71 -0.78 14.44
N ARG A 4 24.16 0.20 15.18
CA ARG A 4 22.78 0.68 14.96
C ARG A 4 22.66 1.41 13.62
N VAL A 5 23.63 2.25 13.30
CA VAL A 5 23.67 3.01 12.03
C VAL A 5 23.80 2.05 10.85
N ALA A 6 24.69 1.06 10.93
CA ALA A 6 24.82 0.04 9.89
C ALA A 6 23.54 -0.78 9.69
N TYR A 7 22.87 -1.18 10.78
CA TYR A 7 21.60 -1.89 10.68
C TYR A 7 20.49 -1.02 10.07
N GLN A 8 20.39 0.25 10.48
CA GLN A 8 19.44 1.21 9.90
C GLN A 8 19.64 1.37 8.39
N SER A 9 20.89 1.45 7.90
CA SER A 9 21.14 1.54 6.45
C SER A 9 20.72 0.27 5.69
N LEU A 10 20.74 -0.90 6.33
CA LEU A 10 20.28 -2.15 5.72
C LEU A 10 18.77 -2.26 5.68
N THR A 11 18.06 -1.62 6.61
CA THR A 11 16.59 -1.68 6.70
C THR A 11 15.88 -0.45 6.17
N ALA A 12 16.62 0.58 5.77
CA ALA A 12 16.08 1.81 5.20
C ALA A 12 15.38 1.52 3.87
N ASN A 13 14.18 2.07 3.74
CA ASN A 13 13.35 2.06 2.54
C ASN A 13 12.42 3.28 2.60
N VAL A 14 11.71 3.54 1.51
CA VAL A 14 10.86 4.73 1.37
C VAL A 14 9.75 4.87 2.42
N LEU A 15 9.32 3.75 3.04
CA LEU A 15 8.24 3.74 4.03
C LEU A 15 8.73 4.04 5.45
N SER A 16 9.99 3.72 5.73
CA SER A 16 10.64 3.91 7.03
C SER A 16 11.52 5.17 7.07
N THR A 17 11.97 5.60 5.90
CA THR A 17 12.82 6.75 5.66
C THR A 17 12.35 7.44 4.39
N GLU A 18 12.50 8.75 4.25
CA GLU A 18 12.22 9.45 2.97
C GLU A 18 13.28 9.14 1.89
N LYS A 19 13.96 7.99 1.98
CA LYS A 19 15.06 7.56 1.12
C LYS A 19 14.78 6.18 0.56
N ILE A 20 15.22 5.95 -0.67
CA ILE A 20 15.13 4.64 -1.33
C ILE A 20 16.03 3.62 -0.63
N SER A 21 15.63 2.34 -0.71
CA SER A 21 16.45 1.24 -0.22
C SER A 21 17.71 1.05 -1.06
N SER A 22 18.71 0.38 -0.49
CA SER A 22 19.94 0.01 -1.19
C SER A 22 19.68 -0.89 -2.40
N PHE A 23 18.60 -1.69 -2.40
CA PHE A 23 18.21 -2.51 -3.54
C PHE A 23 17.80 -1.65 -4.74
N SER A 24 16.94 -0.65 -4.52
CA SER A 24 16.48 0.25 -5.59
C SER A 24 17.58 1.20 -6.05
N ALA A 25 18.42 1.69 -5.13
CA ALA A 25 19.61 2.48 -5.49
C ALA A 25 20.56 1.70 -6.40
N ARG A 26 20.78 0.41 -6.11
CA ARG A 26 21.59 -0.48 -6.96
C ARG A 26 20.99 -0.64 -8.35
N GLU A 27 19.66 -0.78 -8.48
CA GLU A 27 19.02 -0.87 -9.80
C GLU A 27 19.19 0.44 -10.59
N LEU A 28 19.02 1.60 -9.96
CA LEU A 28 19.29 2.88 -10.61
C LEU A 28 20.75 2.98 -11.09
N ILE A 29 21.72 2.49 -10.32
CA ILE A 29 23.13 2.46 -10.73
C ILE A 29 23.33 1.48 -11.90
N ASN A 30 22.77 0.27 -11.82
CA ASN A 30 22.90 -0.77 -12.84
C ASN A 30 22.41 -0.31 -14.22
N PHE A 31 21.33 0.49 -14.24
CA PHE A 31 20.76 1.05 -15.48
C PHE A 31 21.29 2.46 -15.82
N ASN A 32 22.24 3.00 -15.03
CA ASN A 32 22.75 4.37 -15.19
C ASN A 32 21.64 5.45 -15.16
N LEU A 33 20.65 5.26 -14.29
CA LEU A 33 19.48 6.13 -14.13
C LEU A 33 19.48 6.91 -12.81
N TYR A 34 20.54 6.82 -11.99
CA TYR A 34 20.58 7.48 -10.69
C TYR A 34 20.39 9.01 -10.81
N GLN A 35 21.19 9.66 -11.66
CA GLN A 35 21.08 11.11 -11.88
C GLN A 35 19.78 11.48 -12.61
N GLU A 36 19.36 10.67 -13.59
CA GLU A 36 18.09 10.88 -14.30
C GLU A 36 16.90 10.81 -13.35
N PHE A 37 16.92 9.96 -12.32
CA PHE A 37 15.82 9.90 -11.37
C PHE A 37 15.73 11.14 -10.48
N GLU A 38 16.87 11.74 -10.13
CA GLU A 38 16.91 13.00 -9.37
C GLU A 38 16.41 14.19 -10.22
N ASP A 39 16.83 14.25 -11.50
CA ASP A 39 16.54 15.37 -12.38
C ASP A 39 15.17 15.25 -13.09
N ASN A 40 14.78 14.03 -13.47
CA ASN A 40 13.58 13.70 -14.23
C ASN A 40 13.03 12.30 -13.85
N PRO A 41 12.41 12.18 -12.66
CA PRO A 41 11.94 10.91 -12.15
C PRO A 41 10.93 10.21 -13.06
N GLN A 42 10.08 10.97 -13.78
CA GLN A 42 9.12 10.37 -14.71
C GLN A 42 9.82 9.66 -15.86
N LYS A 43 10.86 10.28 -16.44
CA LYS A 43 11.65 9.65 -17.52
C LYS A 43 12.42 8.44 -17.02
N ALA A 44 13.11 8.54 -15.87
CA ALA A 44 13.81 7.40 -15.28
C ALA A 44 12.88 6.21 -15.00
N LEU A 45 11.67 6.46 -14.47
CA LEU A 45 10.65 5.43 -14.24
C LEU A 45 10.14 4.81 -15.55
N ALA A 46 9.91 5.63 -16.58
CA ALA A 46 9.53 5.15 -17.90
C ALA A 46 10.63 4.30 -18.55
N ASP A 47 11.89 4.72 -18.44
CA ASP A 47 13.05 3.99 -18.97
C ASP A 47 13.21 2.64 -18.26
N LEU A 48 13.12 2.60 -16.92
CA LEU A 48 13.11 1.35 -16.14
C LEU A 48 11.98 0.41 -16.57
N HIS A 49 10.77 0.94 -16.73
CA HIS A 49 9.60 0.17 -17.17
C HIS A 49 9.78 -0.41 -18.56
N SER A 50 10.23 0.40 -19.52
CA SER A 50 10.39 0.00 -20.92
C SER A 50 11.33 -1.18 -21.12
N GLY A 51 12.31 -1.33 -20.22
CA GLY A 51 13.28 -2.42 -20.26
C GLY A 51 12.86 -3.69 -19.51
N LEU A 52 11.63 -3.78 -18.97
CA LEU A 52 11.14 -5.00 -18.33
C LEU A 52 11.06 -6.15 -19.34
N ALA A 53 11.68 -7.27 -19.00
CA ALA A 53 11.58 -8.53 -19.73
C ALA A 53 10.47 -9.42 -19.15
N ALA A 54 10.13 -10.46 -19.91
CA ALA A 54 9.10 -11.41 -19.52
C ALA A 54 9.41 -12.20 -18.24
N LYS A 55 10.70 -12.37 -17.89
CA LYS A 55 11.20 -13.09 -16.71
C LYS A 55 12.57 -12.52 -16.30
N GLY A 56 12.91 -12.60 -15.01
CA GLY A 56 14.24 -12.23 -14.50
C GLY A 56 14.41 -10.80 -14.02
N ASP A 57 13.37 -9.96 -14.09
CA ASP A 57 13.40 -8.56 -13.63
C ASP A 57 12.75 -8.35 -12.27
N GLU A 58 12.81 -9.34 -11.38
CA GLU A 58 12.30 -9.22 -10.01
C GLU A 58 12.90 -8.01 -9.27
N ASP A 59 14.21 -7.80 -9.38
CA ASP A 59 14.91 -6.67 -8.74
C ASP A 59 14.42 -5.33 -9.29
N ARG A 60 14.22 -5.24 -10.60
CA ARG A 60 13.70 -4.04 -11.27
C ARG A 60 12.25 -3.75 -10.90
N LEU A 61 11.41 -4.77 -10.78
CA LEU A 61 10.01 -4.61 -10.33
C LEU A 61 9.93 -4.07 -8.91
N PHE A 62 10.79 -4.57 -8.02
CA PHE A 62 10.89 -4.03 -6.66
C PHE A 62 11.32 -2.56 -6.69
N ALA A 63 12.34 -2.22 -7.48
CA ALA A 63 12.80 -0.84 -7.62
C ALA A 63 11.70 0.08 -8.19
N LEU A 64 11.00 -0.35 -9.24
CA LEU A 64 9.87 0.39 -9.81
C LEU A 64 8.76 0.63 -8.78
N ALA A 65 8.46 -0.34 -7.92
CA ALA A 65 7.48 -0.17 -6.85
C ALA A 65 7.91 0.91 -5.85
N GLU A 66 9.14 0.85 -5.35
CA GLU A 66 9.65 1.80 -4.36
C GLU A 66 9.82 3.21 -4.94
N LEU A 67 10.41 3.32 -6.13
CA LEU A 67 10.67 4.59 -6.81
C LEU A 67 9.37 5.28 -7.24
N SER A 68 8.38 4.52 -7.73
CA SER A 68 7.06 5.09 -8.06
C SER A 68 6.36 5.60 -6.80
N PHE A 69 6.47 4.88 -5.67
CA PHE A 69 5.92 5.35 -4.39
C PHE A 69 6.60 6.64 -3.91
N LEU A 70 7.92 6.73 -4.01
CA LEU A 70 8.66 7.96 -3.69
C LEU A 70 8.23 9.12 -4.59
N HIS A 71 8.15 8.89 -5.90
CA HIS A 71 7.75 9.92 -6.83
C HIS A 71 6.31 10.39 -6.57
N ALA A 72 5.38 9.49 -6.29
CA ALA A 72 3.99 9.81 -5.94
C ALA A 72 3.89 10.70 -4.69
N GLN A 73 4.72 10.44 -3.67
CA GLN A 73 4.79 11.28 -2.48
C GLN A 73 5.28 12.69 -2.80
N ASN A 74 6.32 12.81 -3.61
CA ASN A 74 6.95 14.08 -3.92
C ASN A 74 6.12 14.94 -4.88
N SER A 75 5.48 14.32 -5.87
CA SER A 75 4.69 15.01 -6.90
C SER A 75 3.22 15.19 -6.52
N GLY A 76 2.69 14.35 -5.63
CA GLY A 76 1.26 14.24 -5.35
C GLY A 76 0.45 13.51 -6.44
N ASP A 77 1.11 13.01 -7.49
CA ASP A 77 0.44 12.30 -8.58
C ASP A 77 0.02 10.88 -8.15
N ARG A 78 -1.28 10.69 -7.95
CA ARG A 78 -1.89 9.43 -7.52
C ARG A 78 -1.70 8.27 -8.51
N SER A 79 -1.48 8.56 -9.79
CA SER A 79 -1.24 7.51 -10.79
C SER A 79 0.02 6.69 -10.45
N TYR A 80 1.02 7.32 -9.81
CA TYR A 80 2.23 6.65 -9.37
C TYR A 80 2.06 5.83 -8.10
N TYR A 81 1.13 6.18 -7.20
CA TYR A 81 0.73 5.27 -6.12
C TYR A 81 0.10 4.01 -6.70
N LEU A 82 -0.81 4.14 -7.67
CA LEU A 82 -1.42 2.96 -8.29
C LEU A 82 -0.40 2.13 -9.07
N ALA A 83 0.54 2.76 -9.77
CA ALA A 83 1.67 2.10 -10.40
C ALA A 83 2.53 1.33 -9.38
N ALA A 84 2.85 1.94 -8.24
CA ALA A 84 3.60 1.30 -7.16
C ALA A 84 2.88 0.06 -6.61
N ALA A 85 1.56 0.13 -6.43
CA ALA A 85 0.76 -1.04 -6.05
C ALA A 85 0.84 -2.17 -7.10
N VAL A 86 0.73 -1.82 -8.39
CA VAL A 86 0.83 -2.80 -9.48
C VAL A 86 2.19 -3.48 -9.51
N TYR A 87 3.28 -2.72 -9.43
CA TYR A 87 4.64 -3.28 -9.44
C TYR A 87 4.91 -4.14 -8.21
N ALA A 88 4.49 -3.69 -7.02
CA ALA A 88 4.62 -4.45 -5.79
C ALA A 88 3.85 -5.78 -5.87
N TYR A 89 2.63 -5.77 -6.41
CA TYR A 89 1.86 -6.98 -6.66
C TYR A 89 2.59 -7.92 -7.62
N ALA A 90 3.07 -7.41 -8.76
CA ALA A 90 3.78 -8.19 -9.77
C ALA A 90 5.10 -8.79 -9.26
N PHE A 91 5.70 -8.18 -8.24
CA PHE A 91 6.88 -8.70 -7.55
C PHE A 91 6.51 -9.81 -6.54
N VAL A 92 5.52 -9.57 -5.66
CA VAL A 92 5.13 -10.51 -4.59
C VAL A 92 4.38 -11.72 -5.15
N LEU A 93 3.51 -11.50 -6.12
CA LEU A 93 2.58 -12.48 -6.70
C LEU A 93 2.72 -12.50 -8.23
N PRO A 94 3.87 -12.95 -8.78
CA PRO A 94 4.17 -12.83 -10.20
C PRO A 94 3.37 -13.75 -11.14
N GLY A 95 2.55 -14.66 -10.60
CA GLY A 95 1.87 -15.69 -11.37
C GLY A 95 2.86 -16.65 -12.06
N GLN A 96 2.54 -17.10 -13.27
CA GLN A 96 3.36 -18.08 -14.01
C GLN A 96 4.61 -17.49 -14.68
N ARG A 97 4.72 -16.16 -14.75
CA ARG A 97 5.77 -15.45 -15.50
C ARG A 97 6.87 -14.84 -14.61
N GLY A 98 7.00 -15.29 -13.38
CA GLY A 98 8.09 -14.84 -12.52
C GLY A 98 8.29 -15.73 -11.31
N THR A 99 9.33 -15.41 -10.54
CA THR A 99 9.65 -16.15 -9.32
C THR A 99 9.32 -15.27 -8.11
N PRO A 100 8.44 -15.71 -7.19
CA PRO A 100 8.17 -14.93 -5.98
C PRO A 100 9.44 -14.85 -5.12
N PRO A 101 9.66 -13.74 -4.40
CA PRO A 101 10.80 -13.60 -3.50
C PRO A 101 10.75 -14.67 -2.40
N ARG A 102 11.93 -15.08 -1.91
CA ARG A 102 12.03 -16.07 -0.83
C ARG A 102 11.46 -15.49 0.47
N GLY A 103 10.93 -16.33 1.35
CA GLY A 103 10.31 -15.90 2.61
C GLY A 103 11.24 -15.11 3.57
N ILE A 104 12.56 -15.26 3.43
CA ILE A 104 13.58 -14.53 4.21
C ILE A 104 14.13 -13.29 3.49
N ASP A 105 13.74 -13.05 2.23
CA ASP A 105 14.13 -11.85 1.50
C ASP A 105 13.36 -10.65 2.09
N PRO A 106 14.05 -9.63 2.64
CA PRO A 106 13.38 -8.49 3.26
C PRO A 106 12.45 -7.74 2.29
N ARG A 107 12.76 -7.76 0.98
CA ARG A 107 11.97 -7.10 -0.05
C ARG A 107 10.56 -7.66 -0.15
N LEU A 108 10.34 -8.93 0.23
CA LEU A 108 9.00 -9.50 0.28
C LEU A 108 8.12 -8.71 1.23
N ARG A 109 8.57 -8.46 2.47
CA ARG A 109 7.78 -7.70 3.44
C ARG A 109 7.62 -6.25 3.01
N TRP A 110 8.68 -5.61 2.52
CA TRP A 110 8.62 -4.21 2.08
C TRP A 110 7.72 -4.02 0.87
N ALA A 111 7.73 -4.93 -0.09
CA ALA A 111 6.82 -4.88 -1.24
C ALA A 111 5.37 -5.05 -0.81
N VAL A 112 5.09 -5.93 0.17
CA VAL A 112 3.74 -6.04 0.75
C VAL A 112 3.32 -4.74 1.44
N ASP A 113 4.19 -4.13 2.26
CA ASP A 113 3.89 -2.84 2.89
C ASP A 113 3.72 -1.72 1.85
N LEU A 114 4.53 -1.71 0.79
CA LEU A 114 4.40 -0.79 -0.35
C LEU A 114 3.08 -0.99 -1.06
N TYR A 115 2.66 -2.22 -1.34
CA TYR A 115 1.37 -2.52 -1.96
C TYR A 115 0.21 -2.00 -1.09
N ASN A 116 0.22 -2.33 0.20
CA ASN A 116 -0.83 -1.94 1.15
C ASN A 116 -0.95 -0.41 1.25
N GLN A 117 0.19 0.28 1.39
CA GLN A 117 0.25 1.75 1.47
C GLN A 117 -0.11 2.40 0.14
N SER A 118 0.45 1.93 -0.96
CA SER A 118 0.16 2.44 -2.30
C SER A 118 -1.32 2.39 -2.63
N LEU A 119 -1.99 1.25 -2.37
CA LEU A 119 -3.42 1.10 -2.61
C LEU A 119 -4.23 2.07 -1.73
N THR A 120 -3.82 2.22 -0.47
CA THR A 120 -4.42 3.19 0.45
C THR A 120 -4.30 4.62 -0.06
N GLN A 121 -3.10 5.05 -0.47
CA GLN A 121 -2.86 6.42 -0.93
C GLN A 121 -3.53 6.71 -2.27
N ALA A 122 -3.51 5.75 -3.21
CA ALA A 122 -4.16 5.89 -4.51
C ALA A 122 -5.67 6.08 -4.38
N ALA A 123 -6.29 5.50 -3.35
CA ALA A 123 -7.72 5.55 -3.12
C ALA A 123 -8.18 6.67 -2.18
N LYS A 124 -7.26 7.53 -1.70
CA LYS A 124 -7.64 8.72 -0.90
C LYS A 124 -8.43 9.70 -1.78
N SER A 125 -9.58 10.15 -1.30
CA SER A 125 -10.36 11.22 -1.94
C SER A 125 -9.73 12.60 -1.67
N ASP A 126 -9.80 13.52 -2.65
CA ASP A 126 -9.35 14.92 -2.53
C ASP A 126 -10.12 15.72 -1.47
N GLU A 127 -11.36 15.32 -1.14
CA GLU A 127 -12.22 16.07 -0.22
C GLU A 127 -12.08 15.68 1.25
N GLY A 128 -11.38 14.58 1.57
CA GLY A 128 -11.08 14.06 2.92
C GLY A 128 -12.20 14.20 4.00
N ALA A 129 -12.92 13.13 4.37
CA ALA A 129 -12.49 12.23 5.46
C ALA A 129 -13.07 10.80 5.33
N TYR A 130 -12.97 10.29 4.10
CA TYR A 130 -12.99 8.91 3.61
C TYR A 130 -14.30 8.27 3.15
N ALA A 131 -14.27 7.73 1.92
CA ALA A 131 -15.10 6.63 1.42
C ALA A 131 -14.27 5.88 0.34
N ILE A 132 -13.55 4.81 0.72
CA ILE A 132 -12.64 4.08 -0.17
C ILE A 132 -13.31 2.79 -0.70
N PRO A 133 -13.95 2.86 -1.87
CA PRO A 133 -13.88 1.79 -2.87
C PRO A 133 -13.34 2.34 -4.20
N MET A 134 -12.56 1.56 -4.96
CA MET A 134 -12.04 1.99 -6.26
C MET A 134 -12.26 0.91 -7.32
N GLY A 135 -13.39 1.04 -8.04
CA GLY A 135 -13.65 0.44 -9.34
C GLY A 135 -13.70 1.52 -10.42
N GLY A 136 -13.41 1.17 -11.67
CA GLY A 136 -13.38 2.11 -12.80
C GLY A 136 -12.09 2.00 -13.61
N LYS A 137 -11.80 3.03 -14.42
CA LYS A 137 -10.59 3.10 -15.25
C LYS A 137 -9.64 4.16 -14.72
N PHE A 138 -8.40 3.77 -14.52
CA PHE A 138 -7.36 4.61 -13.95
C PHE A 138 -6.17 4.70 -14.89
N LYS A 139 -5.70 5.93 -15.14
CA LYS A 139 -4.45 6.13 -15.87
C LYS A 139 -3.27 5.71 -15.01
N LEU A 140 -2.30 5.08 -15.66
CA LEU A 140 -1.00 4.77 -15.12
C LEU A 140 0.07 5.49 -15.96
N PRO A 141 1.27 5.73 -15.41
CA PRO A 141 2.39 6.32 -16.15
C PRO A 141 2.76 5.54 -17.42
N PHE A 142 2.45 4.25 -17.47
CA PHE A 142 2.77 3.34 -18.56
C PHE A 142 1.53 2.73 -19.25
N GLY A 143 0.31 3.18 -18.91
CA GLY A 143 -0.89 2.54 -19.45
C GLY A 143 -2.19 2.88 -18.72
N GLU A 144 -3.08 1.88 -18.63
CA GLU A 144 -4.39 1.98 -17.97
C GLU A 144 -4.68 0.72 -17.15
N LEU A 145 -5.25 0.90 -15.96
CA LEU A 145 -5.81 -0.16 -15.14
C LEU A 145 -7.34 -0.03 -15.11
N THR A 146 -8.02 -1.10 -15.54
CA THR A 146 -9.45 -1.26 -15.31
C THR A 146 -9.66 -2.09 -14.04
N VAL A 147 -10.36 -1.55 -13.06
CA VAL A 147 -10.70 -2.24 -11.81
C VAL A 147 -12.20 -2.52 -11.77
N GLU A 148 -12.54 -3.79 -11.66
CA GLU A 148 -13.91 -4.24 -11.39
C GLU A 148 -14.15 -4.27 -9.88
N PHE A 149 -15.38 -3.97 -9.47
CA PHE A 149 -15.75 -3.90 -8.06
C PHE A 149 -17.20 -4.33 -7.87
N ASN A 150 -17.42 -5.29 -6.97
CA ASN A 150 -18.75 -5.80 -6.64
C ASN A 150 -19.24 -5.18 -5.33
N GLU A 151 -20.30 -4.35 -5.39
CA GLU A 151 -20.87 -3.73 -4.19
C GLU A 151 -21.37 -4.73 -3.13
N ARG A 152 -21.63 -5.98 -3.52
CA ARG A 152 -22.02 -7.04 -2.58
C ARG A 152 -20.92 -7.36 -1.57
N ASP A 153 -19.65 -7.10 -1.91
CA ASP A 153 -18.52 -7.28 -1.00
C ASP A 153 -18.55 -6.29 0.17
N LEU A 154 -19.33 -5.21 0.05
CA LEU A 154 -19.57 -4.26 1.13
C LEU A 154 -20.75 -4.65 2.02
N ILE A 155 -21.39 -5.80 1.79
CA ILE A 155 -22.49 -6.26 2.64
C ILE A 155 -21.96 -7.28 3.65
N TRP A 156 -22.04 -6.92 4.93
CA TRP A 156 -21.61 -7.76 6.04
C TRP A 156 -22.75 -7.90 7.06
N SER A 157 -23.21 -9.13 7.29
CA SER A 157 -24.20 -9.47 8.33
C SER A 157 -25.47 -8.57 8.34
N GLY A 158 -25.95 -8.17 7.16
CA GLY A 158 -27.12 -7.28 7.02
C GLY A 158 -26.82 -5.78 7.17
N PHE A 159 -25.55 -5.39 7.26
CA PHE A 159 -25.08 -4.01 7.25
C PHE A 159 -24.28 -3.75 5.98
N ARG A 160 -24.37 -2.53 5.47
CA ARG A 160 -23.47 -1.99 4.45
C ARG A 160 -22.26 -1.35 5.12
N LEU A 161 -21.08 -1.69 4.63
CA LEU A 161 -19.80 -1.08 5.01
C LEU A 161 -19.65 0.27 4.30
N LYS A 162 -19.33 1.31 5.05
CA LYS A 162 -19.09 2.66 4.51
C LYS A 162 -18.04 3.45 5.30
N ASP A 163 -17.69 4.65 4.86
CA ASP A 163 -16.76 5.57 5.54
C ASP A 163 -15.44 4.90 5.99
N PHE A 164 -14.72 4.33 5.01
CA PHE A 164 -13.51 3.53 5.23
C PHE A 164 -12.30 4.37 5.63
N VAL A 165 -11.79 4.19 6.85
CA VAL A 165 -10.60 4.89 7.34
C VAL A 165 -9.36 4.01 7.17
N PRO A 166 -8.24 4.51 6.60
CA PRO A 166 -6.96 3.82 6.60
C PRO A 166 -6.45 3.53 8.01
N ALA A 167 -6.58 2.29 8.45
CA ALA A 167 -6.32 1.90 9.82
C ALA A 167 -4.81 1.70 10.10
N ALA A 168 -4.05 1.36 9.05
CA ALA A 168 -2.60 1.21 9.10
C ALA A 168 -1.85 2.56 9.28
N ASP A 169 -2.46 3.67 8.87
CA ASP A 169 -1.89 5.03 8.93
C ASP A 169 -2.05 5.70 10.31
N LEU A 170 -2.76 5.04 11.24
CA LEU A 170 -3.12 5.62 12.52
C LEU A 170 -2.11 5.27 13.61
N GLU A 171 -1.71 6.29 14.36
CA GLU A 171 -1.04 6.10 15.64
C GLU A 171 -2.12 5.95 16.72
N VAL A 172 -2.21 4.75 17.29
CA VAL A 172 -3.13 4.49 18.41
C VAL A 172 -2.43 4.78 19.73
N ARG A 173 -2.94 5.74 20.49
CA ARG A 173 -2.47 6.06 21.84
C ARG A 173 -3.54 5.70 22.89
N GLY A 174 -3.08 5.33 24.08
CA GLY A 174 -3.94 5.04 25.24
C GLY A 174 -4.50 3.62 25.32
N LEU A 175 -4.22 2.76 24.34
CA LEU A 175 -4.43 1.32 24.43
C LEU A 175 -3.09 0.62 24.68
N ARG A 176 -3.07 -0.32 25.62
CA ARG A 176 -1.82 -1.00 26.05
C ARG A 176 -1.25 -1.91 24.95
N ASN A 177 -2.12 -2.51 24.12
CA ASN A 177 -1.73 -3.46 23.09
C ASN A 177 -2.26 -3.03 21.71
N ARG A 178 -1.41 -3.14 20.67
CA ARG A 178 -1.79 -3.05 19.26
C ARG A 178 -1.87 -4.46 18.68
N TYR A 179 -3.09 -4.90 18.37
CA TYR A 179 -3.37 -6.13 17.65
C TYR A 179 -3.44 -5.82 16.15
N ARG A 180 -2.40 -6.27 15.44
CA ARG A 180 -2.28 -6.27 13.98
C ARG A 180 -2.04 -7.70 13.52
N THR A 181 -2.79 -8.15 12.53
CA THR A 181 -2.45 -9.37 11.78
C THR A 181 -1.67 -8.92 10.55
N PRO A 182 -0.37 -9.22 10.42
CA PRO A 182 0.40 -8.82 9.24
C PRO A 182 -0.02 -9.64 8.02
N GLY A 183 -0.14 -9.00 6.86
CA GLY A 183 -0.56 -9.68 5.64
C GLY A 183 -0.56 -8.75 4.42
N ILE A 184 -1.28 -9.16 3.39
CA ILE A 184 -1.51 -8.36 2.17
C ILE A 184 -2.90 -7.71 2.20
N GLY A 185 -3.01 -6.53 1.57
CA GLY A 185 -4.22 -5.72 1.47
C GLY A 185 -4.16 -4.44 2.30
N ALA A 186 -4.82 -3.40 1.80
CA ALA A 186 -4.96 -2.14 2.52
C ALA A 186 -5.86 -2.34 3.74
N ALA A 187 -5.29 -2.24 4.95
CA ALA A 187 -6.04 -2.38 6.19
C ALA A 187 -6.82 -1.10 6.52
N LEU A 188 -8.14 -1.23 6.59
CA LEU A 188 -9.12 -0.18 6.75
C LEU A 188 -10.00 -0.43 8.00
N ALA A 189 -10.77 0.58 8.37
CA ALA A 189 -11.84 0.50 9.35
C ALA A 189 -13.13 1.08 8.77
N ALA A 190 -14.22 0.32 8.75
CA ALA A 190 -15.49 0.74 8.15
C ALA A 190 -16.57 1.06 9.20
N SER A 191 -17.39 2.08 8.92
CA SER A 191 -18.71 2.28 9.55
C SER A 191 -19.68 1.18 9.11
N LEU A 192 -20.70 0.96 9.94
CA LEU A 192 -21.83 0.09 9.62
C LEU A 192 -23.10 0.90 9.39
N GLU A 193 -23.77 0.65 8.28
CA GLU A 193 -25.10 1.18 7.97
C GLU A 193 -26.11 0.03 7.86
N PRO A 194 -27.17 -0.02 8.67
CA PRO A 194 -28.18 -1.07 8.56
C PRO A 194 -28.85 -1.03 7.18
N LEU A 195 -29.03 -2.19 6.54
CA LEU A 195 -29.90 -2.29 5.37
C LEU A 195 -31.38 -2.19 5.81
N GLU A 196 -32.27 -1.69 4.94
CA GLU A 196 -33.68 -1.45 5.25
C GLU A 196 -34.40 -2.68 5.86
N ASN A 197 -34.05 -3.88 5.39
CA ASN A 197 -34.63 -5.14 5.86
C ASN A 197 -33.99 -5.70 7.15
N THR A 198 -32.91 -5.07 7.66
CA THR A 198 -32.20 -5.46 8.89
C THR A 198 -32.67 -4.64 10.10
N ALA A 199 -33.67 -3.77 9.92
CA ALA A 199 -34.30 -2.98 10.97
C ALA A 199 -35.08 -3.88 11.97
N GLY A 200 -34.34 -4.54 12.86
CA GLY A 200 -34.85 -5.44 13.90
C GLY A 200 -33.89 -5.54 15.09
N LYS A 201 -34.05 -6.57 15.95
CA LYS A 201 -33.28 -6.76 17.21
C LYS A 201 -31.75 -6.76 17.08
N LEU A 202 -31.18 -6.91 15.88
CA LEU A 202 -29.74 -6.90 15.63
C LEU A 202 -29.17 -5.47 15.55
N SER A 203 -29.88 -4.52 14.93
CA SER A 203 -29.43 -3.13 14.86
C SER A 203 -29.42 -2.45 16.24
N SER A 204 -30.32 -2.85 17.14
CA SER A 204 -30.34 -2.35 18.52
C SER A 204 -29.20 -2.89 19.41
N ARG A 205 -28.49 -3.94 18.97
CA ARG A 205 -27.34 -4.53 19.70
C ARG A 205 -25.98 -4.04 19.19
N ILE A 206 -25.93 -3.36 18.05
CA ILE A 206 -24.68 -2.84 17.48
C ILE A 206 -24.54 -1.36 17.89
N PRO A 207 -23.43 -0.98 18.54
CA PRO A 207 -23.20 0.42 18.89
C PRO A 207 -23.18 1.31 17.63
N PRO A 208 -23.84 2.48 17.64
CA PRO A 208 -24.02 3.32 16.44
C PRO A 208 -22.71 3.92 15.89
N ARG A 209 -21.60 3.81 16.62
CA ARG A 209 -20.27 4.28 16.21
C ARG A 209 -19.26 3.15 16.04
N LEU A 210 -19.72 1.90 16.05
CA LEU A 210 -18.83 0.76 15.87
C LEU A 210 -18.14 0.85 14.52
N LYS A 211 -16.82 0.77 14.55
CA LYS A 211 -15.96 0.58 13.39
C LYS A 211 -15.43 -0.84 13.41
N ILE A 212 -15.54 -1.54 12.28
CA ILE A 212 -15.00 -2.89 12.14
C ILE A 212 -13.72 -2.89 11.28
N PRO A 213 -12.75 -3.78 11.54
CA PRO A 213 -11.59 -3.94 10.67
C PRO A 213 -12.00 -4.58 9.35
N VAL A 214 -11.59 -3.97 8.25
CA VAL A 214 -11.85 -4.41 6.88
C VAL A 214 -10.56 -4.31 6.08
N THR A 215 -10.37 -5.15 5.07
CA THR A 215 -9.20 -5.11 4.21
C THR A 215 -9.63 -5.05 2.76
N ALA A 216 -9.11 -4.07 2.03
CA ALA A 216 -9.28 -3.97 0.58
C ALA A 216 -8.09 -4.64 -0.13
N PHE A 217 -8.37 -5.49 -1.10
CA PHE A 217 -7.37 -6.20 -1.88
C PHE A 217 -7.67 -6.06 -3.36
N LEU A 218 -6.75 -5.46 -4.10
CA LEU A 218 -6.77 -5.41 -5.56
C LEU A 218 -6.08 -6.67 -6.11
N ARG A 219 -6.86 -7.61 -6.65
CA ARG A 219 -6.36 -8.77 -7.38
C ARG A 219 -6.08 -8.37 -8.81
N LEU A 220 -4.87 -8.62 -9.30
CA LEU A 220 -4.51 -8.36 -10.70
C LEU A 220 -4.54 -9.64 -11.52
N GLU A 221 -5.07 -9.53 -12.73
CA GLU A 221 -5.01 -10.59 -13.74
C GLU A 221 -3.64 -10.56 -14.43
N ASP A 222 -2.95 -11.71 -14.46
CA ASP A 222 -1.65 -11.90 -15.12
C ASP A 222 -0.68 -10.70 -14.97
N PRO A 223 -0.31 -10.32 -13.73
CA PRO A 223 0.30 -9.01 -13.44
C PRO A 223 1.58 -8.74 -14.23
N ARG A 224 2.43 -9.76 -14.42
CA ARG A 224 3.66 -9.67 -15.24
C ARG A 224 3.37 -9.45 -16.73
N ALA A 225 2.36 -10.14 -17.27
CA ALA A 225 2.01 -10.03 -18.68
C ALA A 225 1.38 -8.66 -18.98
N ALA A 226 0.55 -8.19 -18.07
CA ALA A 226 -0.21 -6.96 -18.21
C ALA A 226 0.68 -5.70 -18.17
N LEU A 227 1.85 -5.77 -17.50
CA LEU A 227 2.84 -4.70 -17.53
C LEU A 227 3.38 -4.43 -18.94
N ALA A 228 3.63 -5.47 -19.74
CA ALA A 228 4.13 -5.32 -21.10
C ALA A 228 3.08 -4.78 -22.08
N SER A 229 1.79 -5.03 -21.84
CA SER A 229 0.71 -4.57 -22.70
C SER A 229 0.24 -3.14 -22.40
N GLY A 230 0.56 -2.62 -21.20
CA GLY A 230 0.03 -1.36 -20.68
C GLY A 230 -1.48 -1.38 -20.42
N LYS A 231 -2.13 -2.55 -20.51
CA LYS A 231 -3.58 -2.72 -20.27
C LYS A 231 -3.79 -3.75 -19.18
N LEU A 232 -4.06 -3.25 -17.98
CA LEU A 232 -4.21 -4.07 -16.79
C LEU A 232 -5.68 -4.21 -16.42
N ARG A 233 -6.01 -5.37 -15.86
CA ARG A 233 -7.30 -5.68 -15.28
C ARG A 233 -7.11 -6.18 -13.85
N GLY A 234 -8.03 -5.82 -12.99
CA GLY A 234 -8.08 -6.34 -11.65
C GLY A 234 -9.45 -6.24 -11.02
N GLU A 235 -9.62 -6.94 -9.91
CA GLU A 235 -10.83 -6.96 -9.11
C GLU A 235 -10.50 -6.41 -7.72
N LEU A 236 -11.31 -5.46 -7.24
CA LEU A 236 -11.20 -4.93 -5.89
C LEU A 236 -12.13 -5.71 -4.97
N GLU A 237 -11.54 -6.47 -4.05
CA GLU A 237 -12.22 -7.33 -3.09
C GLU A 237 -12.15 -6.71 -1.68
N PHE A 238 -13.17 -6.96 -0.85
CA PHE A 238 -13.21 -6.54 0.55
C PHE A 238 -13.40 -7.71 1.51
N TYR A 239 -12.62 -7.74 2.58
CA TYR A 239 -12.63 -8.82 3.55
C TYR A 239 -12.77 -8.31 4.98
N THR A 240 -13.56 -9.01 5.79
CA THR A 240 -13.61 -8.86 7.24
C THR A 240 -12.93 -10.07 7.90
N GLN A 241 -12.48 -9.95 9.14
CA GLN A 241 -11.72 -11.01 9.82
C GLN A 241 -12.47 -12.35 9.99
N ASP A 242 -13.80 -12.29 9.93
CA ASP A 242 -14.71 -13.43 9.98
C ASP A 242 -15.05 -13.98 8.59
N SER A 243 -14.94 -13.19 7.52
CA SER A 243 -15.17 -13.69 6.15
C SER A 243 -13.96 -14.43 5.59
N ALA A 244 -12.75 -13.91 5.81
CA ALA A 244 -11.51 -14.57 5.41
C ALA A 244 -10.34 -14.15 6.30
N ARG A 245 -9.31 -15.00 6.37
CA ARG A 245 -8.02 -14.67 6.99
C ARG A 245 -6.83 -14.85 6.05
N THR A 246 -7.07 -15.57 4.96
CA THR A 246 -6.08 -15.90 3.94
C THR A 246 -6.73 -15.81 2.56
N LEU A 247 -5.98 -15.35 1.58
CA LEU A 247 -6.35 -15.37 0.17
C LEU A 247 -5.67 -16.54 -0.52
N LYS A 248 -6.42 -17.25 -1.36
CA LYS A 248 -5.83 -18.20 -2.33
C LYS A 248 -5.43 -17.44 -3.58
N ILE A 249 -4.14 -17.39 -3.87
CA ILE A 249 -3.59 -16.71 -5.04
C ILE A 249 -2.59 -17.64 -5.71
N ALA A 250 -2.87 -18.04 -6.95
CA ALA A 250 -2.03 -18.96 -7.71
C ALA A 250 -1.62 -20.24 -6.94
N GLY A 251 -2.53 -20.77 -6.11
CA GLY A 251 -2.30 -21.98 -5.30
C GLY A 251 -1.57 -21.76 -3.97
N VAL A 252 -1.20 -20.52 -3.63
CA VAL A 252 -0.57 -20.15 -2.35
C VAL A 252 -1.59 -19.48 -1.43
N ASP A 253 -1.59 -19.87 -0.16
CA ASP A 253 -2.36 -19.19 0.89
C ASP A 253 -1.57 -18.01 1.44
N VAL A 254 -2.10 -16.80 1.25
CA VAL A 254 -1.46 -15.54 1.66
C VAL A 254 -2.27 -14.90 2.78
N PRO A 255 -1.69 -14.61 3.96
CA PRO A 255 -2.40 -13.94 5.06
C PRO A 255 -2.90 -12.55 4.64
N ILE A 256 -4.12 -12.21 5.07
CA ILE A 256 -4.72 -10.88 4.88
C ILE A 256 -4.30 -9.97 6.03
N GLU A 257 -3.95 -8.72 5.74
CA GLU A 257 -3.61 -7.75 6.77
C GLU A 257 -4.85 -7.22 7.49
N TYR A 258 -4.84 -7.13 8.83
CA TYR A 258 -5.92 -6.49 9.60
C TYR A 258 -5.39 -5.64 10.75
N GLU A 259 -6.02 -4.49 10.97
CA GLU A 259 -5.71 -3.54 12.05
C GLU A 259 -6.88 -3.43 13.05
N THR A 260 -7.05 -4.46 13.88
CA THR A 260 -8.16 -4.57 14.83
C THR A 260 -8.12 -3.47 15.89
N THR A 261 -6.94 -3.19 16.46
CA THR A 261 -6.82 -2.14 17.50
C THR A 261 -7.14 -0.75 16.95
N SER A 262 -6.71 -0.43 15.73
CA SER A 262 -6.99 0.88 15.11
C SER A 262 -8.49 1.05 14.81
N ALA A 263 -9.17 0.02 14.29
CA ALA A 263 -10.61 0.04 14.10
C ALA A 263 -11.35 0.23 15.44
N LEU A 264 -10.94 -0.47 16.49
CA LEU A 264 -11.52 -0.31 17.83
C LEU A 264 -11.27 1.10 18.40
N ALA A 265 -10.07 1.65 18.26
CA ALA A 265 -9.77 3.00 18.72
C ALA A 265 -10.66 4.06 18.03
N LEU A 266 -10.90 3.91 16.72
CA LEU A 266 -11.79 4.80 15.97
C LEU A 266 -13.24 4.76 16.47
N THR A 267 -13.71 3.62 16.98
CA THR A 267 -15.03 3.50 17.63
C THR A 267 -15.16 4.44 18.83
N TRP A 268 -14.06 4.73 19.52
CA TRP A 268 -14.02 5.51 20.76
C TRP A 268 -13.62 6.97 20.59
N LYS A 269 -13.33 7.43 19.37
CA LYS A 269 -12.99 8.83 19.10
C LYS A 269 -14.13 9.73 19.62
N GLY A 270 -13.85 10.52 20.66
CA GLY A 270 -14.81 11.35 21.40
C GLY A 270 -14.91 11.07 22.91
N ARG A 271 -14.31 9.99 23.44
CA ARG A 271 -14.21 9.72 24.89
C ARG A 271 -12.75 9.49 25.30
N ARG A 272 -12.04 10.55 25.72
CA ARG A 272 -10.71 10.50 26.40
C ARG A 272 -9.55 9.71 25.75
N PHE A 273 -9.57 9.40 24.44
CA PHE A 273 -8.43 8.78 23.74
C PHE A 273 -7.95 9.64 22.58
N GLY A 274 -6.63 9.83 22.48
CA GLY A 274 -5.99 10.57 21.39
C GLY A 274 -5.71 9.65 20.21
N ILE A 275 -6.21 10.03 19.03
CA ILE A 275 -5.83 9.43 17.75
C ILE A 275 -5.11 10.54 16.98
N SER A 276 -3.81 10.38 16.75
CA SER A 276 -3.04 11.23 15.84
C SER A 276 -2.81 10.47 14.54
N ARG A 277 -2.79 11.20 13.42
CA ARG A 277 -2.15 10.66 12.22
C ARG A 277 -0.68 10.44 12.56
N SER A 278 -0.12 9.29 12.21
CA SER A 278 1.32 9.12 12.32
C SER A 278 1.99 10.20 11.46
N PRO A 279 3.01 10.93 11.97
CA PRO A 279 3.69 12.00 11.23
C PRO A 279 4.57 11.49 10.09
N VAL A 280 4.30 10.31 9.54
CA VAL A 280 5.07 9.72 8.42
C VAL A 280 4.94 10.55 7.13
N PHE A 281 4.02 11.52 7.08
CA PHE A 281 3.79 12.38 5.92
C PHE A 281 3.45 13.83 6.31
N ALA A 282 4.34 14.50 7.03
CA ALA A 282 4.42 15.96 6.96
C ALA A 282 5.63 16.29 6.09
N PRO A 283 5.54 17.19 5.09
CA PRO A 283 6.71 17.55 4.31
C PRO A 283 7.74 18.15 5.26
N ALA A 284 8.80 17.39 5.55
CA ALA A 284 9.98 17.97 6.14
C ALA A 284 10.51 18.97 5.10
N THR A 285 10.63 20.24 5.46
CA THR A 285 11.43 21.19 4.67
C THR A 285 12.86 20.66 4.68
N SER A 286 13.22 19.93 3.63
CA SER A 286 14.55 19.38 3.44
C SER A 286 15.55 20.52 3.19
N PRO A 287 16.69 20.59 3.92
CA PRO A 287 17.82 21.38 3.47
C PRO A 287 18.40 20.74 2.19
N SER A 288 18.87 21.58 1.26
CA SER A 288 19.34 21.16 -0.06
C SER A 288 20.52 20.19 0.03
N ALA A 289 20.63 19.31 -0.98
CA ALA A 289 21.65 18.27 -1.13
C ALA A 289 23.11 18.77 -1.15
N ALA A 290 23.35 20.09 -1.15
CA ALA A 290 24.68 20.68 -1.09
C ALA A 290 25.35 20.56 0.30
N GLN A 291 24.61 20.30 1.38
CA GLN A 291 25.16 20.34 2.75
C GLN A 291 25.69 18.99 3.29
N ILE A 292 25.61 17.89 2.53
CA ILE A 292 26.05 16.57 3.00
C ILE A 292 27.51 16.26 2.58
N CYS A 293 28.10 16.99 1.62
CA CYS A 293 29.49 16.77 1.20
C CYS A 293 30.56 17.43 2.10
N GLU A 294 30.23 18.41 2.95
CA GLU A 294 31.25 19.13 3.74
C GLU A 294 31.59 18.50 5.11
N LYS A 295 30.84 17.48 5.57
CA LYS A 295 31.04 16.89 6.92
C LYS A 295 31.75 15.53 6.94
N VAL A 296 32.28 15.08 5.80
CA VAL A 296 33.08 13.83 5.73
C VAL A 296 34.55 14.10 5.40
N CYS A 297 34.91 15.35 5.07
CA CYS A 297 36.30 15.79 4.93
C CYS A 297 36.55 17.03 5.82
N SER A 298 36.58 16.84 7.13
CA SER A 298 37.28 17.72 8.09
C SER A 298 37.56 16.98 9.40
#